data_AF-D0LME1-F1
#
_entry.id   AF-D0LME1-F1
#
_cell.length_a   1.000
_cell.length_b   1.000
_cell.length_c   1.000
_cell.angle_alpha   90.00
_cell.angle_beta   90.00
_cell.angle_gamma   90.00
#
_symmetry.space_group_name_H-M   'P 1'
#
loop_
_entity.id
_entity.type
_entity.pdbx_description
1 polymer ?
#
loop_
_entity_poly.entity_id
_entity_poly.type
_entity_poly.pdbx_seq_one_letter_code
_entity_poly.pdbx_strand_id
1 'polypeptide(L)'
;MNAGRQRLWRGLGMWWLIAMLGGCGPQLPPEQPDPNAPSTDAMSFNAMSFNAMSFNALTLNRDPALRVSDTALRRVVDPDGHFVDVLRDDYALEFLQYLVTCALPADQSLTWEPAGEKALNWEGNLGLCPQWLDEAPSEHAGEWGSACQELVSSCMLAHVNAFGVSVPISVRGVDIEEHSLPLSPATESEFRWQEGSFYGNIFCPECVDPRLEIQMNAKVLSYIYRADEGSEPLKIDFDIPYDNDEGGPGSRRAWRERIHGTFAERLAGGERPYRGVIFQSMFACWSPDWAEGEAYTRERICAGPAGAAEGHCAAWPAGNCGAPSAGAACATERVCGVEDSAGRSRGDRIVTGDGDFDECLGEPAPQSRSGAQHTCEAVKKRAAWTSRRSWAYPLTVFLSDPCAIVRNRELCRVLEKRAPEPGAGDKRERERDGTQP
;
A
#
# COMPACT_ATOMS: atom_id res chain seq x y z
N MET A 1 -52.34 43.80 -5.74
CA MET A 1 -53.71 44.21 -6.10
C MET A 1 -54.16 43.44 -7.34
N ASN A 2 -55.24 42.67 -7.17
CA ASN A 2 -56.14 42.03 -8.15
C ASN A 2 -55.54 40.99 -9.12
N ALA A 3 -55.82 39.67 -8.96
CA ALA A 3 -57.08 38.93 -9.13
C ALA A 3 -57.57 38.94 -10.60
N GLY A 4 -57.99 37.86 -11.26
CA GLY A 4 -58.27 36.47 -10.91
C GLY A 4 -59.21 35.84 -11.97
N ARG A 5 -59.47 34.52 -11.82
CA ARG A 5 -60.65 33.72 -12.27
C ARG A 5 -60.76 33.13 -13.70
N GLN A 6 -60.51 31.82 -13.75
CA GLN A 6 -61.43 30.68 -14.05
C GLN A 6 -62.68 30.85 -14.96
N ARG A 7 -62.89 29.86 -15.87
CA ARG A 7 -64.10 29.02 -16.14
C ARG A 7 -63.76 27.95 -17.21
N LEU A 8 -63.89 26.62 -16.98
CA LEU A 8 -65.08 25.73 -17.15
C LEU A 8 -65.65 25.73 -18.59
N TRP A 9 -65.99 24.65 -19.32
CA TRP A 9 -65.98 23.17 -19.18
C TRP A 9 -66.60 22.57 -20.50
N ARG A 10 -66.36 21.27 -20.78
CA ARG A 10 -67.13 20.28 -21.61
C ARG A 10 -66.80 20.00 -23.09
N GLY A 11 -66.63 18.70 -23.38
CA GLY A 11 -66.83 18.03 -24.68
C GLY A 11 -65.87 16.85 -24.91
N LEU A 12 -65.95 15.75 -24.16
CA LEU A 12 -66.51 14.43 -24.59
C LEU A 12 -66.00 13.91 -25.96
N GLY A 13 -65.17 12.86 -25.91
CA GLY A 13 -64.75 12.07 -27.07
C GLY A 13 -63.80 10.94 -26.69
N MET A 14 -64.37 9.83 -26.23
CA MET A 14 -63.70 8.59 -25.81
C MET A 14 -63.23 7.76 -27.01
N TRP A 15 -62.38 6.75 -26.76
CA TRP A 15 -61.99 5.58 -27.59
C TRP A 15 -60.66 5.67 -28.35
N TRP A 16 -59.58 5.08 -27.81
CA TRP A 16 -59.21 3.67 -28.07
C TRP A 16 -58.09 3.21 -27.14
N LEU A 17 -58.34 2.07 -26.47
CA LEU A 17 -57.40 1.29 -25.67
C LEU A 17 -56.58 0.38 -26.59
N ILE A 18 -55.25 0.39 -26.46
CA ILE A 18 -54.40 -0.78 -26.73
C ILE A 18 -53.48 -0.95 -25.51
N ALA A 19 -53.84 -1.88 -24.64
CA ALA A 19 -53.02 -2.31 -23.52
C ALA A 19 -52.05 -3.39 -24.00
N MET A 20 -50.75 -3.06 -24.06
CA MET A 20 -49.67 -4.05 -24.10
C MET A 20 -49.47 -4.57 -22.68
N LEU A 21 -49.81 -5.84 -22.45
CA LEU A 21 -49.49 -6.57 -21.23
C LEU A 21 -47.99 -6.91 -21.24
N GLY A 22 -47.15 -5.97 -20.79
CA GLY A 22 -45.82 -6.27 -20.27
C GLY A 22 -45.94 -6.57 -18.78
N GLY A 23 -45.64 -7.80 -18.38
CA GLY A 23 -45.71 -8.22 -16.98
C GLY A 23 -44.70 -7.49 -16.10
N CYS A 24 -45.19 -6.66 -15.18
CA CYS A 24 -44.45 -6.28 -13.99
C CYS A 24 -44.56 -7.44 -12.97
N GLY A 25 -43.52 -8.25 -12.85
CA GLY A 25 -43.27 -8.97 -11.60
C GLY A 25 -42.86 -7.97 -10.52
N PRO A 26 -43.18 -8.20 -9.23
CA PRO A 26 -42.70 -7.33 -8.16
C PRO A 26 -41.17 -7.39 -8.13
N GLN A 27 -40.54 -6.28 -8.51
CA GLN A 27 -39.13 -6.03 -8.26
C GLN A 27 -38.97 -5.98 -6.74
N LEU A 28 -38.31 -6.99 -6.16
CA LEU A 28 -37.81 -6.85 -4.79
C LEU A 28 -36.86 -5.64 -4.80
N PRO A 29 -37.00 -4.68 -3.87
CA PRO A 29 -36.06 -3.58 -3.78
C PRO A 29 -34.64 -4.15 -3.61
N PRO A 30 -33.61 -3.52 -4.20
CA PRO A 30 -32.23 -3.94 -3.95
C PRO A 30 -32.02 -3.93 -2.44
N GLU A 31 -31.53 -5.07 -1.93
CA GLU A 31 -31.20 -5.25 -0.52
C GLU A 31 -30.24 -4.13 -0.12
N GLN A 32 -30.69 -3.25 0.76
CA GLN A 32 -29.84 -2.17 1.24
C GLN A 32 -28.77 -2.80 2.14
N PRO A 33 -27.48 -2.51 1.93
CA PRO A 33 -26.42 -3.08 2.74
C PRO A 33 -26.67 -2.74 4.22
N ASP A 34 -26.56 -3.76 5.08
CA ASP A 34 -26.72 -3.60 6.53
C ASP A 34 -25.66 -2.61 7.04
N PRO A 35 -26.07 -1.48 7.63
CA PRO A 35 -25.13 -0.48 8.15
C PRO A 35 -24.30 -0.99 9.34
N ASN A 36 -24.57 -2.20 9.86
CA ASN A 36 -23.78 -2.86 10.90
C ASN A 36 -23.04 -4.12 10.40
N ALA A 37 -23.01 -4.38 9.08
CA ALA A 37 -22.15 -5.42 8.55
C ALA A 37 -20.68 -4.99 8.73
N PRO A 38 -19.83 -5.79 9.41
CA PRO A 38 -18.38 -5.54 9.40
C PRO A 38 -17.91 -5.53 7.94
N SER A 39 -16.94 -4.66 7.60
CA SER A 39 -16.43 -4.51 6.23
C SER A 39 -16.26 -5.87 5.56
N THR A 40 -17.07 -6.15 4.55
CA THR A 40 -17.26 -7.51 4.01
C THR A 40 -16.12 -7.98 3.11
N ASP A 41 -15.12 -7.13 2.90
CA ASP A 41 -14.03 -7.33 1.93
C ASP A 41 -12.78 -6.53 2.31
N ALA A 42 -11.61 -7.16 2.23
CA ALA A 42 -10.30 -6.52 2.35
C ALA A 42 -9.95 -5.69 1.10
N MET A 43 -10.81 -4.74 0.76
CA MET A 43 -10.60 -3.75 -0.29
C MET A 43 -10.02 -2.46 0.29
N SER A 44 -9.15 -1.81 -0.48
CA SER A 44 -8.64 -0.49 -0.11
C SER A 44 -8.15 0.29 -1.33
N PHE A 45 -7.55 1.45 -1.11
CA PHE A 45 -7.04 2.32 -2.17
C PHE A 45 -5.54 2.59 -2.01
N ASN A 46 -4.74 2.25 -3.01
CA ASN A 46 -3.29 2.50 -3.02
C ASN A 46 -3.00 3.97 -3.41
N ALA A 47 -3.01 4.86 -2.43
CA ALA A 47 -2.68 6.27 -2.68
C ALA A 47 -1.54 6.80 -1.79
N MET A 48 -0.81 5.90 -1.10
CA MET A 48 0.32 6.30 -0.28
C MET A 48 1.45 6.77 -1.18
N SER A 49 1.91 8.00 -0.98
CA SER A 49 3.03 8.55 -1.73
C SER A 49 4.32 7.80 -1.37
N PHE A 50 5.19 7.62 -2.38
CA PHE A 50 6.52 7.05 -2.16
C PHE A 50 7.31 7.78 -1.07
N ASN A 51 7.15 9.11 -1.00
CA ASN A 51 7.84 9.93 -0.03
C ASN A 51 7.26 9.79 1.39
N ALA A 52 5.94 9.63 1.55
CA ALA A 52 5.36 9.30 2.85
C ALA A 52 5.87 7.98 3.38
N MET A 53 6.02 6.97 2.50
CA MET A 53 6.64 5.71 2.87
C MET A 53 8.11 5.90 3.25
N SER A 54 8.87 6.63 2.44
CA SER A 54 10.33 6.56 2.42
C SER A 54 11.07 7.68 3.14
N PHE A 55 10.45 8.85 3.30
CA PHE A 55 11.09 10.09 3.73
C PHE A 55 10.24 10.84 4.76
N ASN A 56 9.66 10.09 5.70
CA ASN A 56 8.93 10.65 6.83
C ASN A 56 9.78 10.62 8.11
N ALA A 57 9.53 11.56 9.01
CA ALA A 57 10.24 11.69 10.27
C ALA A 57 9.89 10.59 11.31
N LEU A 58 8.85 9.78 11.10
CA LEU A 58 8.47 8.68 11.99
C LEU A 58 9.34 7.44 11.78
N THR A 59 9.70 7.08 10.55
CA THR A 59 10.39 5.80 10.27
C THR A 59 11.79 5.92 9.68
N LEU A 60 12.17 7.06 9.10
CA LEU A 60 13.53 7.20 8.55
C LEU A 60 14.60 7.30 9.64
N ASN A 61 14.23 7.77 10.83
CA ASN A 61 15.14 7.91 11.94
C ASN A 61 14.95 6.78 12.95
N ARG A 62 16.07 6.27 13.47
CA ARG A 62 16.10 5.16 14.44
C ARG A 62 15.19 5.38 15.65
N ASP A 63 15.31 6.52 16.33
CA ASP A 63 14.63 6.74 17.61
C ASP A 63 13.10 6.91 17.44
N PRO A 64 12.59 7.74 16.51
CA PRO A 64 11.16 7.75 16.17
C PRO A 64 10.64 6.38 15.72
N ALA A 65 11.37 5.65 14.86
CA ALA A 65 10.92 4.36 14.33
C ALA A 65 10.72 3.33 15.44
N LEU A 66 11.68 3.25 16.36
CA LEU A 66 11.58 2.42 17.56
C LEU A 66 10.37 2.81 18.40
N ARG A 67 10.21 4.11 18.69
CA ARG A 67 9.14 4.57 19.56
C ARG A 67 7.76 4.32 18.98
N VAL A 68 7.56 4.48 17.66
CA VAL A 68 6.26 4.17 17.04
C VAL A 68 5.91 2.70 17.19
N SER A 69 6.90 1.81 17.04
CA SER A 69 6.73 0.36 17.24
C SER A 69 6.56 -0.06 18.70
N ASP A 70 6.99 0.81 19.63
CA ASP A 70 7.01 0.61 21.09
C ASP A 70 6.03 1.52 21.83
N THR A 71 5.03 2.04 21.14
CA THR A 71 4.03 2.94 21.72
C THR A 71 2.67 2.71 21.07
N ALA A 72 1.63 2.66 21.90
CA ALA A 72 0.24 2.66 21.45
C ALA A 72 -0.04 3.89 20.59
N LEU A 73 -0.83 3.75 19.52
CA LEU A 73 -1.09 4.85 18.57
C LEU A 73 -1.70 6.08 19.26
N ARG A 74 -2.57 5.89 20.27
CA ARG A 74 -3.12 7.01 21.07
C ARG A 74 -2.05 7.85 21.78
N ARG A 75 -0.93 7.23 22.17
CA ARG A 75 0.22 7.91 22.79
C ARG A 75 1.15 8.51 21.73
N VAL A 76 1.18 7.97 20.51
CA VAL A 76 1.91 8.59 19.38
C VAL A 76 1.30 9.95 19.03
N VAL A 77 -0.03 10.08 19.07
CA VAL A 77 -0.74 11.33 18.78
C VAL A 77 -1.03 12.19 20.02
N ASP A 78 -0.36 11.93 21.14
CA ASP A 78 -0.50 12.81 22.30
C ASP A 78 0.03 14.22 21.94
N PRO A 79 -0.81 15.28 21.98
CA PRO A 79 -0.38 16.64 21.63
C PRO A 79 0.68 17.20 22.59
N ASP A 80 0.78 16.66 23.79
CA ASP A 80 1.82 16.99 24.78
C ASP A 80 2.98 15.95 24.77
N GLY A 81 2.95 15.01 23.83
CA GLY A 81 3.86 13.89 23.73
C GLY A 81 5.13 14.15 22.92
N HIS A 82 5.98 13.11 22.82
CA HIS A 82 7.29 13.17 22.16
C HIS A 82 7.24 13.35 20.64
N PHE A 83 6.09 13.08 20.01
CA PHE A 83 5.94 13.12 18.56
C PHE A 83 5.31 14.43 18.07
N VAL A 84 4.98 15.39 18.93
CA VAL A 84 4.29 16.63 18.51
C VAL A 84 5.02 17.37 17.38
N ASP A 85 6.35 17.47 17.46
CA ASP A 85 7.15 18.07 16.39
C ASP A 85 7.25 17.12 15.19
N VAL A 86 7.35 15.80 15.42
CA VAL A 86 7.39 14.76 14.36
C VAL A 86 6.14 14.81 13.49
N LEU A 87 4.97 14.98 14.09
CA LEU A 87 3.67 15.06 13.42
C LEU A 87 3.43 16.41 12.72
N ARG A 88 4.38 17.35 12.77
CA ARG A 88 4.37 18.52 11.87
C ARG A 88 4.91 18.21 10.48
N ASP A 89 5.63 17.09 10.31
CA ASP A 89 6.00 16.57 9.00
C ASP A 89 4.75 15.99 8.31
N ASP A 90 4.39 16.53 7.15
CA ASP A 90 3.23 16.06 6.41
C ASP A 90 3.37 14.61 5.92
N TYR A 91 4.60 14.15 5.67
CA TYR A 91 4.84 12.75 5.35
C TYR A 91 4.65 11.84 6.55
N ALA A 92 4.96 12.32 7.76
CA ALA A 92 4.64 11.61 8.98
C ALA A 92 3.12 11.50 9.18
N LEU A 93 2.35 12.55 8.84
CA LEU A 93 0.89 12.51 8.91
C LEU A 93 0.27 11.56 7.87
N GLU A 94 0.78 11.55 6.63
CA GLU A 94 0.34 10.60 5.60
C GLU A 94 0.75 9.17 5.97
N PHE A 95 1.97 8.97 6.49
CA PHE A 95 2.41 7.69 7.02
C PHE A 95 1.47 7.19 8.13
N LEU A 96 1.13 8.07 9.08
CA LEU A 96 0.23 7.74 10.18
C LEU A 96 -1.19 7.43 9.69
N GLN A 97 -1.68 8.13 8.67
CA GLN A 97 -2.95 7.79 8.02
C GLN A 97 -2.96 6.33 7.54
N TYR A 98 -1.93 5.92 6.79
CA TYR A 98 -1.85 4.55 6.26
C TYR A 98 -1.56 3.51 7.34
N LEU A 99 -0.78 3.87 8.37
CA LEU A 99 -0.62 3.05 9.57
C LEU A 99 -1.98 2.76 10.23
N VAL A 100 -2.82 3.79 10.40
CA VAL A 100 -4.18 3.64 10.95
C VAL A 100 -5.09 2.82 10.02
N THR A 101 -5.11 3.12 8.72
CA THR A 101 -5.91 2.40 7.72
C THR A 101 -5.55 0.90 7.67
N CYS A 102 -4.27 0.56 7.79
CA CYS A 102 -3.80 -0.83 7.80
C CYS A 102 -4.05 -1.51 9.16
N ALA A 103 -3.69 -0.86 10.27
CA ALA A 103 -3.73 -1.48 11.59
C ALA A 103 -5.15 -1.58 12.16
N LEU A 104 -5.95 -0.53 12.04
CA LEU A 104 -7.25 -0.45 12.71
C LEU A 104 -8.40 -0.90 11.80
N PRO A 105 -9.45 -1.51 12.36
CA PRO A 105 -10.68 -1.85 11.62
C PRO A 105 -11.52 -0.60 11.35
N ALA A 106 -12.49 -0.70 10.43
CA ALA A 106 -13.32 0.41 9.97
C ALA A 106 -14.20 1.08 11.05
N ASP A 107 -14.40 0.44 12.20
CA ASP A 107 -15.13 0.99 13.35
C ASP A 107 -14.22 1.69 14.38
N GLN A 108 -12.91 1.73 14.14
CA GLN A 108 -11.92 2.41 14.95
C GLN A 108 -11.28 3.57 14.20
N SER A 109 -10.93 4.61 14.94
CA SER A 109 -10.26 5.79 14.43
C SER A 109 -9.23 6.35 15.40
N LEU A 110 -8.32 7.15 14.88
CA LEU A 110 -7.30 7.87 15.61
C LEU A 110 -7.45 9.37 15.34
N THR A 111 -7.61 10.15 16.40
CA THR A 111 -7.71 11.61 16.32
C THR A 111 -6.47 12.25 16.93
N TRP A 112 -5.88 13.21 16.22
CA TRP A 112 -4.83 14.08 16.72
C TRP A 112 -5.34 15.52 16.81
N GLU A 113 -5.20 16.14 17.98
CA GLU A 113 -5.67 17.51 18.26
C GLU A 113 -4.48 18.43 18.60
N PRO A 114 -3.71 18.88 17.60
CA PRO A 114 -2.60 19.80 17.83
C PRO A 114 -3.09 21.16 18.38
N ALA A 115 -2.35 21.71 19.35
CA ALA A 115 -2.70 22.97 19.98
C ALA A 115 -2.77 24.13 18.97
N GLY A 116 -3.93 24.77 18.86
CA GLY A 116 -4.15 25.92 17.97
C GLY A 116 -4.31 25.57 16.49
N GLU A 117 -4.42 24.28 16.16
CA GLU A 117 -4.59 23.76 14.81
C GLU A 117 -5.88 22.92 14.71
N LYS A 118 -6.34 22.66 13.49
CA LYS A 118 -7.51 21.81 13.26
C LYS A 118 -7.19 20.35 13.60
N ALA A 119 -8.09 19.70 14.33
CA ALA A 119 -8.02 18.26 14.59
C ALA A 119 -7.98 17.46 13.29
N LEU A 120 -7.07 16.48 13.24
CA LEU A 120 -6.98 15.49 12.18
C LEU A 120 -7.55 14.17 12.69
N ASN A 121 -8.33 13.50 11.86
CA ASN A 121 -8.93 12.21 12.19
C ASN A 121 -8.66 11.22 11.07
N TRP A 122 -8.19 10.04 11.42
CA TRP A 122 -7.89 8.94 10.53
C TRP A 122 -8.76 7.74 10.88
N GLU A 123 -9.45 7.21 9.89
CA GLU A 123 -10.29 6.02 10.02
C GLU A 123 -9.47 4.77 9.72
N GLY A 124 -9.70 3.71 10.48
CA GLY A 124 -9.23 2.37 10.15
C GLY A 124 -9.92 1.80 8.91
N ASN A 125 -9.42 0.66 8.44
CA ASN A 125 -10.05 -0.08 7.35
C ASN A 125 -9.81 -1.59 7.50
N LEU A 126 -8.56 -2.04 7.39
CA LEU A 126 -8.26 -3.47 7.27
C LEU A 126 -8.22 -4.22 8.60
N GLY A 127 -7.94 -3.54 9.72
CA GLY A 127 -7.94 -4.17 11.04
C GLY A 127 -6.87 -5.25 11.23
N LEU A 128 -5.69 -5.10 10.63
CA LEU A 128 -4.62 -6.10 10.72
C LEU A 128 -3.98 -6.17 12.12
N CYS A 129 -4.05 -5.08 12.89
CA CYS A 129 -3.53 -4.96 14.25
C CYS A 129 -4.39 -4.02 15.12
N PRO A 130 -5.64 -4.38 15.44
CA PRO A 130 -6.56 -3.47 16.13
C PRO A 130 -6.03 -3.02 17.51
N GLN A 131 -5.28 -3.90 18.19
CA GLN A 131 -4.74 -3.64 19.53
C GLN A 131 -3.67 -2.54 19.53
N TRP A 132 -3.03 -2.24 18.39
CA TRP A 132 -2.03 -1.17 18.32
C TRP A 132 -2.61 0.21 18.69
N LEU A 133 -3.93 0.38 18.63
CA LEU A 133 -4.58 1.59 19.12
C LEU A 133 -4.20 1.91 20.58
N ASP A 134 -4.15 0.88 21.43
CA ASP A 134 -4.05 0.98 22.89
C ASP A 134 -2.82 0.31 23.51
N GLU A 135 -2.22 -0.65 22.80
CA GLU A 135 -1.10 -1.48 23.26
C GLU A 135 0.04 -1.41 22.24
N ALA A 136 1.30 -1.31 22.68
CA ALA A 136 2.40 -1.29 21.73
C ALA A 136 2.68 -2.69 21.16
N PRO A 137 2.97 -2.85 19.86
CA PRO A 137 3.35 -4.12 19.26
C PRO A 137 4.46 -4.84 20.04
N SER A 138 5.49 -4.11 20.45
CA SER A 138 6.64 -4.61 21.20
C SER A 138 6.34 -5.03 22.66
N GLU A 139 5.28 -4.51 23.28
CA GLU A 139 4.93 -4.79 24.69
C GLU A 139 4.47 -6.25 24.86
N HIS A 140 4.04 -6.90 23.78
CA HIS A 140 3.69 -8.30 23.76
C HIS A 140 4.93 -9.15 23.45
N ALA A 141 5.48 -9.79 24.49
CA ALA A 141 6.53 -10.78 24.34
C ALA A 141 6.03 -11.98 23.48
N GLY A 142 6.68 -12.23 22.34
CA GLY A 142 6.40 -13.38 21.48
C GLY A 142 6.23 -13.02 20.01
N GLU A 143 5.70 -13.97 19.23
CA GLU A 143 5.51 -13.87 17.77
C GLU A 143 4.55 -12.75 17.36
N TRP A 144 3.63 -12.35 18.24
CA TRP A 144 2.59 -11.36 17.96
C TRP A 144 3.13 -9.96 17.62
N GLY A 145 4.12 -9.46 18.38
CA GLY A 145 4.64 -8.10 18.17
C GLY A 145 5.33 -7.94 16.82
N SER A 146 6.13 -8.93 16.43
CA SER A 146 6.74 -8.99 15.09
C SER A 146 5.70 -9.23 14.01
N ALA A 147 4.75 -10.15 14.22
CA ALA A 147 3.67 -10.45 13.27
C ALA A 147 2.85 -9.20 12.92
N CYS A 148 2.49 -8.42 13.95
CA CYS A 148 1.75 -7.20 13.76
C CYS A 148 2.52 -6.17 12.93
N GLN A 149 3.78 -5.91 13.28
CA GLN A 149 4.63 -4.99 12.52
C GLN A 149 4.82 -5.47 11.09
N GLU A 150 4.97 -6.78 10.87
CA GLU A 150 5.10 -7.38 9.55
C GLU A 150 3.85 -7.16 8.70
N LEU A 151 2.67 -7.52 9.20
CA LEU A 151 1.40 -7.33 8.48
C LEU A 151 1.15 -5.89 8.10
N VAL A 152 1.30 -4.99 9.06
CA VAL A 152 1.09 -3.56 8.83
C VAL A 152 2.12 -3.03 7.83
N SER A 153 3.38 -3.45 7.92
CA SER A 153 4.43 -3.07 6.96
C SER A 153 4.10 -3.55 5.54
N SER A 154 3.65 -4.80 5.40
CA SER A 154 3.20 -5.40 4.13
C SER A 154 2.06 -4.59 3.52
N CYS A 155 1.07 -4.23 4.35
CA CYS A 155 -0.06 -3.41 3.92
C CYS A 155 0.40 -2.02 3.46
N MET A 156 1.20 -1.33 4.27
CA MET A 156 1.68 0.01 3.92
C MET A 156 2.47 0.01 2.61
N LEU A 157 3.31 -1.01 2.38
CA LEU A 157 4.03 -1.15 1.11
C LEU A 157 3.09 -1.46 -0.07
N ALA A 158 2.08 -2.30 0.12
CA ALA A 158 1.04 -2.56 -0.88
C ALA A 158 0.25 -1.29 -1.28
N HIS A 159 0.13 -0.35 -0.35
CA HIS A 159 -0.50 0.95 -0.57
C HIS A 159 0.38 1.96 -1.30
N VAL A 160 1.69 1.70 -1.42
CA VAL A 160 2.61 2.62 -2.09
C VAL A 160 2.24 2.78 -3.55
N ASN A 161 2.17 4.03 -3.95
CA ASN A 161 1.89 4.44 -5.30
C ASN A 161 2.74 5.65 -5.65
N ALA A 162 3.91 5.38 -6.24
CA ALA A 162 4.82 6.43 -6.66
C ALA A 162 4.24 7.41 -7.70
N PHE A 163 3.08 7.10 -8.29
CA PHE A 163 2.40 7.95 -9.28
C PHE A 163 1.26 8.77 -8.70
N GLY A 164 0.86 8.52 -7.45
CA GLY A 164 -0.22 9.25 -6.79
C GLY A 164 -1.60 9.02 -7.41
N VAL A 165 -1.77 8.00 -8.26
CA VAL A 165 -3.06 7.66 -8.88
C VAL A 165 -3.78 6.64 -8.01
N SER A 166 -4.68 7.08 -7.14
CA SER A 166 -5.47 6.18 -6.29
C SER A 166 -6.25 5.16 -7.12
N VAL A 167 -6.01 3.86 -6.89
CA VAL A 167 -6.70 2.75 -7.54
C VAL A 167 -7.22 1.79 -6.47
N PRO A 168 -8.42 1.21 -6.65
CA PRO A 168 -8.89 0.17 -5.74
C PRO A 168 -7.99 -1.07 -5.85
N ILE A 169 -7.66 -1.65 -4.72
CA ILE A 169 -6.88 -2.88 -4.61
C ILE A 169 -7.63 -3.89 -3.72
N SER A 170 -7.55 -5.16 -4.06
CA SER A 170 -7.93 -6.27 -3.17
C SER A 170 -6.66 -6.77 -2.50
N VAL A 171 -6.62 -6.71 -1.18
CA VAL A 171 -5.50 -7.18 -0.35
C VAL A 171 -5.87 -8.56 0.18
N ARG A 172 -5.02 -9.56 -0.10
CA ARG A 172 -5.20 -10.95 0.33
C ARG A 172 -3.99 -11.42 1.13
N GLY A 173 -4.22 -12.36 2.03
CA GLY A 173 -3.27 -12.78 3.05
C GLY A 173 -4.00 -13.28 4.29
N VAL A 174 -3.25 -13.46 5.37
CA VAL A 174 -3.77 -13.87 6.67
C VAL A 174 -3.60 -12.77 7.72
N ASP A 175 -4.43 -12.78 8.75
CA ASP A 175 -4.25 -11.95 9.95
C ASP A 175 -3.22 -12.58 10.93
N ILE A 176 -2.96 -11.90 12.05
CA ILE A 176 -2.04 -12.37 13.11
C ILE A 176 -2.47 -13.70 13.77
N GLU A 177 -3.73 -14.10 13.60
CA GLU A 177 -4.29 -15.35 14.11
C GLU A 177 -4.30 -16.45 13.01
N GLU A 178 -3.62 -16.21 11.88
CA GLU A 178 -3.53 -17.08 10.70
C GLU A 178 -4.91 -17.29 10.02
N HIS A 179 -5.85 -16.36 10.16
CA HIS A 179 -7.12 -16.39 9.43
C HIS A 179 -7.03 -15.62 8.12
N SER A 180 -7.52 -16.17 7.00
CA SER A 180 -7.63 -15.40 5.76
C SER A 180 -8.41 -14.10 5.96
N LEU A 181 -7.89 -13.03 5.36
CA LEU A 181 -8.59 -11.76 5.29
C LEU A 181 -9.93 -11.91 4.55
N PRO A 182 -10.97 -11.16 4.92
CA PRO A 182 -12.28 -11.28 4.29
C PRO A 182 -12.23 -11.07 2.77
N LEU A 183 -12.70 -12.04 2.01
CA LEU A 183 -12.81 -11.99 0.55
C LEU A 183 -14.19 -12.48 0.11
N SER A 184 -15.00 -11.59 -0.47
CA SER A 184 -16.29 -11.92 -1.04
C SER A 184 -16.13 -12.44 -2.48
N PRO A 185 -17.07 -13.28 -2.96
CA PRO A 185 -17.06 -13.75 -4.35
C PRO A 185 -17.12 -12.61 -5.38
N ALA A 186 -17.73 -11.48 -5.02
CA ALA A 186 -17.80 -10.31 -5.90
C ALA A 186 -16.41 -9.70 -6.08
N THR A 187 -15.71 -9.42 -4.98
CA THR A 187 -14.33 -8.91 -4.98
C THR A 187 -13.38 -9.88 -5.68
N GLU A 188 -13.47 -11.17 -5.37
CA GLU A 188 -12.66 -12.20 -6.03
C GLU A 188 -12.86 -12.18 -7.55
N SER A 189 -14.11 -12.03 -8.00
CA SER A 189 -14.44 -12.00 -9.43
C SER A 189 -14.04 -10.70 -10.13
N GLU A 190 -13.98 -9.58 -9.41
CA GLU A 190 -13.61 -8.27 -9.94
C GLU A 190 -12.08 -8.10 -10.01
N PHE A 191 -11.39 -8.46 -8.92
CA PHE A 191 -9.94 -8.29 -8.76
C PHE A 191 -9.22 -9.60 -9.12
N ARG A 192 -9.07 -9.84 -10.42
CA ARG A 192 -8.51 -11.11 -10.95
C ARG A 192 -7.04 -11.05 -11.30
N TRP A 193 -6.43 -9.86 -11.32
CA TRP A 193 -5.05 -9.69 -11.75
C TRP A 193 -4.13 -9.64 -10.53
N GLN A 194 -3.42 -10.72 -10.27
CA GLN A 194 -2.41 -10.77 -9.22
C GLN A 194 -1.28 -9.79 -9.57
N GLU A 195 -1.10 -8.75 -8.75
CA GLU A 195 -0.03 -7.78 -8.90
C GLU A 195 1.31 -8.40 -8.47
N GLY A 196 1.33 -8.89 -7.24
CA GLY A 196 2.54 -9.31 -6.55
C GLY A 196 2.31 -9.33 -5.05
N SER A 197 3.37 -9.61 -4.31
CA SER A 197 3.32 -9.73 -2.86
C SER A 197 4.32 -8.82 -2.20
N PHE A 198 3.91 -8.21 -1.10
CA PHE A 198 4.64 -7.20 -0.35
C PHE A 198 4.85 -7.69 1.07
N TYR A 199 6.08 -7.58 1.58
CA TYR A 199 6.43 -8.14 2.87
C TYR A 199 7.66 -7.50 3.48
N GLY A 200 7.82 -7.64 4.80
CA GLY A 200 8.96 -7.11 5.52
C GLY A 200 8.57 -6.40 6.81
N ASN A 201 9.50 -5.59 7.34
CA ASN A 201 9.23 -4.71 8.48
C ASN A 201 9.86 -3.33 8.30
N ILE A 202 9.03 -2.28 8.17
CA ILE A 202 9.44 -0.87 8.06
C ILE A 202 9.88 -0.28 9.40
N PHE A 203 9.46 -0.88 10.50
CA PHE A 203 9.76 -0.46 11.86
C PHE A 203 11.07 -1.05 12.39
N CYS A 204 11.84 -1.77 11.56
CA CYS A 204 13.20 -2.18 11.92
C CYS A 204 14.17 -0.99 11.74
N PRO A 205 14.59 -0.31 12.83
CA PRO A 205 15.43 0.88 12.71
C PRO A 205 16.87 0.52 12.29
N GLU A 206 17.36 -0.66 12.65
CA GLU A 206 18.67 -1.15 12.22
C GLU A 206 18.68 -1.50 10.72
N CYS A 207 17.51 -1.54 10.10
CA CYS A 207 17.31 -1.91 8.70
C CYS A 207 17.08 -0.70 7.79
N VAL A 208 17.19 0.54 8.28
CA VAL A 208 17.13 1.75 7.45
C VAL A 208 18.52 2.07 6.89
N ASP A 209 18.61 2.54 5.64
CA ASP A 209 19.88 2.97 5.03
C ASP A 209 20.51 4.12 5.84
N PRO A 210 21.68 3.93 6.49
CA PRO A 210 22.27 4.90 7.41
C PRO A 210 22.81 6.16 6.70
N ARG A 211 22.76 6.21 5.36
CA ARG A 211 23.13 7.39 4.58
C ARG A 211 22.05 8.46 4.57
N LEU A 212 20.83 8.11 4.96
CA LEU A 212 19.67 8.99 4.99
C LEU A 212 19.33 9.35 6.44
N GLU A 213 19.00 10.61 6.67
CA GLU A 213 18.65 11.13 7.98
C GLU A 213 17.65 12.29 7.81
N ILE A 214 16.67 12.37 8.71
CA ILE A 214 15.84 13.58 8.86
C ILE A 214 16.20 14.23 10.19
N GLN A 215 16.52 15.52 10.16
CA GLN A 215 16.62 16.32 11.37
C GLN A 215 15.44 17.28 11.39
N MET A 216 14.79 17.40 12.54
CA MET A 216 13.71 18.36 12.69
C MET A 216 13.80 19.07 14.03
N ASN A 217 13.43 20.34 14.00
CA ASN A 217 13.05 21.10 15.18
C ASN A 217 11.73 21.80 14.91
N ALA A 218 11.25 22.57 15.88
CA ALA A 218 9.99 23.29 15.79
C ALA A 218 9.79 24.12 14.49
N LYS A 219 10.87 24.62 13.87
CA LYS A 219 10.82 25.55 12.72
C LYS A 219 11.39 25.01 11.41
N VAL A 220 12.25 24.00 11.47
CA VAL A 220 13.00 23.53 10.29
C VAL A 220 12.99 22.02 10.21
N LEU A 221 12.65 21.52 9.03
CA LEU A 221 12.78 20.13 8.61
C LEU A 221 13.96 20.03 7.64
N SER A 222 14.97 19.23 7.98
CA SER A 222 16.18 19.03 7.22
C SER A 222 16.28 17.60 6.74
N TYR A 223 16.33 17.39 5.43
CA TYR A 223 16.67 16.10 4.85
C TYR A 223 18.16 16.04 4.57
N ILE A 224 18.80 14.97 5.00
CA ILE A 224 20.25 14.80 4.96
C ILE A 224 20.58 13.50 4.23
N TYR A 225 21.45 13.60 3.24
CA TYR A 225 22.01 12.47 2.52
C TYR A 225 23.54 12.52 2.53
N ARG A 226 24.18 11.42 2.93
CA ARG A 226 25.64 11.23 2.90
C ARG A 226 25.99 10.12 1.92
N ALA A 227 26.60 10.47 0.80
CA ALA A 227 26.98 9.48 -0.21
C ALA A 227 27.94 8.43 0.35
N ASP A 228 28.94 8.89 1.10
CA ASP A 228 30.01 8.10 1.70
C ASP A 228 30.34 8.56 3.12
N GLU A 229 30.94 7.68 3.92
CA GLU A 229 31.47 8.03 5.25
C GLU A 229 32.50 9.17 5.12
N GLY A 230 32.28 10.28 5.84
CA GLY A 230 33.13 11.46 5.80
C GLY A 230 32.90 12.43 4.63
N SER A 231 31.97 12.12 3.70
CA SER A 231 31.55 13.08 2.67
C SER A 231 30.73 14.23 3.25
N GLU A 232 30.82 15.41 2.62
CA GLU A 232 29.93 16.53 2.95
C GLU A 232 28.48 16.13 2.64
N PRO A 233 27.56 16.26 3.61
CA PRO A 233 26.17 15.86 3.39
C PRO A 233 25.48 16.81 2.41
N LEU A 234 24.68 16.24 1.50
CA LEU A 234 23.60 16.98 0.86
C LEU A 234 22.55 17.24 1.94
N LYS A 235 22.44 18.50 2.38
CA LYS A 235 21.42 18.94 3.33
C LYS A 235 20.43 19.88 2.64
N ILE A 236 19.15 19.59 2.79
CA ILE A 236 18.06 20.40 2.23
C ILE A 236 17.12 20.78 3.38
N ASP A 237 17.07 22.08 3.66
CA ASP A 237 16.28 22.65 4.74
C ASP A 237 14.96 23.21 4.21
N PHE A 238 13.90 22.94 4.95
CA PHE A 238 12.57 23.48 4.71
C PHE A 238 12.06 24.13 5.99
N ASP A 239 11.63 25.38 5.87
CA ASP A 239 10.93 26.05 6.97
C ASP A 239 9.54 25.41 7.15
N ILE A 240 9.23 24.97 8.37
CA ILE A 240 7.93 24.43 8.73
C ILE A 240 6.96 25.61 8.85
N PRO A 241 5.88 25.65 8.06
CA PRO A 241 4.91 26.74 8.15
C PRO A 241 4.21 26.68 9.51
N TYR A 242 4.27 27.78 10.25
CA TYR A 242 3.36 28.07 11.36
C TYR A 242 2.19 28.88 10.80
N ASP A 243 0.96 28.51 11.20
CA ASP A 243 -0.33 29.18 10.94
C ASP A 243 -1.14 28.88 9.67
N ASN A 244 -2.34 28.33 9.91
CA ASN A 244 -3.72 28.78 9.62
C ASN A 244 -4.15 29.39 8.26
N ASP A 245 -3.25 29.66 7.32
CA ASP A 245 -3.70 30.18 6.01
C ASP A 245 -4.13 29.03 5.09
N GLU A 246 -5.43 28.72 5.12
CA GLU A 246 -6.09 27.85 4.14
C GLU A 246 -5.97 28.45 2.73
N GLY A 247 -4.91 28.08 2.01
CA GLY A 247 -4.80 28.29 0.55
C GLY A 247 -3.86 29.39 0.07
N GLY A 248 -3.10 30.04 0.94
CA GLY A 248 -2.04 30.98 0.53
C GLY A 248 -0.77 30.28 -0.01
N PRO A 249 0.16 31.02 -0.63
CA PRO A 249 1.49 30.52 -1.01
C PRO A 249 2.32 29.97 0.16
N GLY A 250 1.94 30.28 1.41
CA GLY A 250 2.50 29.75 2.65
C GLY A 250 1.69 28.61 3.29
N SER A 251 0.60 28.16 2.67
CA SER A 251 -0.25 27.09 3.21
C SER A 251 0.50 25.74 3.27
N ARG A 252 0.11 24.86 4.22
CA ARG A 252 0.62 23.48 4.29
C ARG A 252 0.51 22.75 2.96
N ARG A 253 -0.59 22.93 2.21
CA ARG A 253 -0.77 22.31 0.89
C ARG A 253 0.26 22.80 -0.15
N ALA A 254 0.49 24.10 -0.25
CA ALA A 254 1.50 24.65 -1.16
C ALA A 254 2.94 24.28 -0.73
N TRP A 255 3.16 24.11 0.58
CA TRP A 255 4.40 23.59 1.13
C TRP A 255 4.64 22.12 0.74
N ARG A 256 3.64 21.25 0.88
CA ARG A 256 3.65 19.84 0.42
C ARG A 256 4.16 19.75 -1.01
N GLU A 257 3.47 20.40 -1.94
CA GLU A 257 3.81 20.35 -3.38
C GLU A 257 5.26 20.79 -3.68
N ARG A 258 5.82 21.76 -2.91
CA ARG A 258 7.21 22.20 -3.07
C ARG A 258 8.24 21.24 -2.48
N ILE A 259 7.96 20.64 -1.33
CA ILE A 259 8.86 19.64 -0.72
C ILE A 259 8.91 18.38 -1.56
N HIS A 260 7.75 17.93 -2.06
CA HIS A 260 7.58 16.68 -2.81
C HIS A 260 8.51 16.57 -4.01
N GLY A 261 8.63 17.62 -4.83
CA GLY A 261 9.55 17.61 -5.98
C GLY A 261 11.00 17.72 -5.54
N THR A 262 11.32 18.68 -4.68
CA THR A 262 12.69 19.16 -4.50
C THR A 262 13.66 18.12 -3.94
N PHE A 263 13.25 17.34 -2.92
CA PHE A 263 14.17 16.38 -2.28
C PHE A 263 14.39 15.14 -3.14
N ALA A 264 13.32 14.50 -3.59
CA ALA A 264 13.38 13.29 -4.42
C ALA A 264 14.05 13.57 -5.78
N GLU A 265 13.78 14.73 -6.40
CA GLU A 265 14.46 15.15 -7.64
C GLU A 265 15.97 15.36 -7.42
N ARG A 266 16.37 15.97 -6.31
CA ARG A 266 17.79 16.17 -6.00
C ARG A 266 18.51 14.87 -5.68
N LEU A 267 17.85 13.94 -4.98
CA LEU A 267 18.39 12.60 -4.77
C LEU A 267 18.54 11.83 -6.08
N ALA A 268 17.63 12.02 -7.04
CA ALA A 268 17.70 11.34 -8.33
C ALA A 268 18.66 11.99 -9.34
N GLY A 269 18.84 13.32 -9.29
CA GLY A 269 19.52 14.10 -10.33
C GLY A 269 20.80 14.83 -9.91
N GLY A 270 21.24 14.72 -8.66
CA GLY A 270 22.46 15.35 -8.17
C GLY A 270 23.76 14.71 -8.70
N GLU A 271 24.91 15.36 -8.46
CA GLU A 271 26.24 14.83 -8.85
C GLU A 271 26.55 13.46 -8.23
N ARG A 272 25.95 13.17 -7.07
CA ARG A 272 25.97 11.88 -6.40
C ARG A 272 24.53 11.47 -6.10
N PRO A 273 23.84 10.83 -7.06
CA PRO A 273 22.46 10.43 -6.83
C PRO A 273 22.40 9.30 -5.81
N TYR A 274 21.38 9.31 -4.94
CA TYR A 274 21.14 8.19 -4.05
C TYR A 274 20.68 6.98 -4.87
N ARG A 275 21.39 5.87 -4.68
CA ARG A 275 21.09 4.57 -5.28
C ARG A 275 21.05 3.54 -4.16
N GLY A 276 19.94 2.82 -4.04
CA GLY A 276 19.76 1.83 -2.99
C GLY A 276 18.31 1.58 -2.61
N VAL A 277 18.18 0.80 -1.53
CA VAL A 277 16.91 0.48 -0.88
C VAL A 277 16.91 1.11 0.50
N ILE A 278 15.85 1.86 0.81
CA ILE A 278 15.73 2.64 2.05
C ILE A 278 15.44 1.72 3.22
N PHE A 279 14.41 0.87 3.13
CA PHE A 279 14.09 -0.14 4.14
C PHE A 279 14.66 -1.51 3.70
N GLN A 280 15.80 -1.86 4.25
CA GLN A 280 16.58 -3.05 3.88
C GLN A 280 15.89 -4.37 4.24
N SER A 281 14.87 -4.32 5.10
CA SER A 281 14.03 -5.45 5.49
C SER A 281 12.63 -5.39 4.86
N MET A 282 12.46 -4.63 3.79
CA MET A 282 11.24 -4.61 2.98
C MET A 282 11.50 -5.19 1.60
N PHE A 283 10.52 -5.91 1.09
CA PHE A 283 10.61 -6.64 -0.17
C PHE A 283 9.28 -6.59 -0.92
N ALA A 284 9.35 -6.66 -2.24
CA ALA A 284 8.20 -6.84 -3.10
C ALA A 284 8.55 -7.77 -4.26
N CYS A 285 7.77 -8.83 -4.48
CA CYS A 285 7.84 -9.65 -5.68
C CYS A 285 6.68 -9.32 -6.62
N TRP A 286 6.78 -9.67 -7.90
CA TRP A 286 5.71 -9.54 -8.89
C TRP A 286 5.14 -10.88 -9.29
N SER A 287 3.88 -10.91 -9.72
CA SER A 287 3.28 -12.12 -10.30
C SER A 287 4.02 -12.57 -11.58
N PRO A 288 4.13 -13.89 -11.84
CA PRO A 288 4.71 -14.42 -13.07
C PRO A 288 3.94 -14.06 -14.34
N ASP A 289 2.72 -13.57 -14.21
CA ASP A 289 1.90 -13.18 -15.35
C ASP A 289 2.32 -11.86 -16.00
N TRP A 290 3.12 -11.04 -15.31
CA TRP A 290 3.66 -9.79 -15.86
C TRP A 290 4.84 -10.05 -16.79
N ALA A 291 4.72 -9.61 -18.05
CA ALA A 291 5.80 -9.73 -19.03
C ALA A 291 7.04 -8.91 -18.68
N GLU A 292 6.84 -7.74 -18.06
CA GLU A 292 7.90 -6.85 -17.58
C GLU A 292 7.74 -6.60 -16.07
N GLY A 293 7.51 -7.68 -15.30
CA GLY A 293 7.21 -7.59 -13.87
C GLY A 293 8.26 -6.86 -13.03
N GLU A 294 9.54 -6.94 -13.39
CA GLU A 294 10.58 -6.16 -12.71
C GLU A 294 10.39 -4.65 -12.90
N ALA A 295 10.15 -4.20 -14.14
CA ALA A 295 9.93 -2.80 -14.44
C ALA A 295 8.64 -2.31 -13.77
N TYR A 296 7.59 -3.14 -13.81
CA TYR A 296 6.33 -2.90 -13.10
C TYR A 296 6.54 -2.70 -11.59
N THR A 297 7.17 -3.64 -10.88
CA THR A 297 7.39 -3.52 -9.43
C THR A 297 8.24 -2.31 -9.08
N ARG A 298 9.27 -2.02 -9.88
CA ARG A 298 10.12 -0.85 -9.65
C ARG A 298 9.36 0.46 -9.89
N GLU A 299 8.42 0.50 -10.83
CA GLU A 299 7.49 1.62 -10.99
C GLU A 299 6.60 1.85 -9.74
N ARG A 300 6.33 0.78 -8.96
CA ARG A 300 5.53 0.88 -7.73
C ARG A 300 6.33 1.34 -6.53
N ILE A 301 7.50 0.76 -6.30
CA ILE A 301 8.25 0.92 -5.04
C ILE A 301 9.49 1.82 -5.16
N CYS A 302 9.76 2.42 -6.32
CA CYS A 302 10.94 3.27 -6.53
C CYS A 302 10.56 4.63 -7.12
N ALA A 303 11.39 5.64 -6.85
CA ALA A 303 11.27 6.97 -7.43
C ALA A 303 12.46 7.34 -8.36
N GLY A 304 12.19 8.22 -9.33
CA GLY A 304 13.17 8.77 -10.28
C GLY A 304 12.74 8.66 -11.77
N PRO A 305 13.38 9.43 -12.67
CA PRO A 305 12.96 9.62 -14.08
C PRO A 305 13.07 8.37 -14.98
N ALA A 306 13.50 7.23 -14.45
CA ALA A 306 13.66 6.01 -15.22
C ALA A 306 13.03 4.77 -14.60
N GLY A 307 12.19 4.90 -13.56
CA GLY A 307 11.28 3.84 -13.08
C GLY A 307 11.84 2.44 -12.86
N ALA A 308 13.16 2.19 -12.92
CA ALA A 308 13.70 0.86 -12.79
C ALA A 308 15.23 0.81 -12.68
N ALA A 309 16.01 1.31 -13.63
CA ALA A 309 17.41 0.84 -13.74
C ALA A 309 18.38 1.36 -12.66
N GLU A 310 18.18 2.57 -12.12
CA GLU A 310 19.12 3.24 -11.19
C GLU A 310 18.44 4.00 -10.04
N GLY A 311 17.13 3.80 -9.84
CA GLY A 311 16.31 4.56 -8.88
C GLY A 311 16.55 4.19 -7.41
N HIS A 312 16.01 5.02 -6.52
CA HIS A 312 15.97 4.75 -5.09
C HIS A 312 14.64 4.15 -4.70
N CYS A 313 14.68 3.00 -4.04
CA CYS A 313 13.50 2.19 -3.76
C CYS A 313 13.20 2.16 -2.26
N ALA A 314 11.92 2.11 -1.90
CA ALA A 314 11.48 1.92 -0.53
C ALA A 314 11.84 0.50 -0.06
N ALA A 315 11.68 -0.48 -0.95
CA ALA A 315 11.85 -1.91 -0.70
C ALA A 315 12.68 -2.58 -1.81
N TRP A 316 13.15 -3.80 -1.55
CA TRP A 316 13.87 -4.61 -2.54
C TRP A 316 12.91 -5.22 -3.57
N PRO A 317 13.15 -5.05 -4.89
CA PRO A 317 12.48 -5.87 -5.90
C PRO A 317 13.03 -7.30 -5.82
N ALA A 318 12.21 -8.21 -5.33
CA ALA A 318 12.60 -9.52 -4.85
C ALA A 318 12.67 -10.59 -5.97
N GLY A 319 12.08 -10.29 -7.13
CA GLY A 319 11.97 -11.22 -8.25
C GLY A 319 10.54 -11.60 -8.53
N ASN A 320 10.39 -12.65 -9.33
CA ASN A 320 9.09 -13.25 -9.60
C ASN A 320 8.60 -13.99 -8.36
N CYS A 321 7.35 -13.80 -7.95
CA CYS A 321 6.78 -14.61 -6.88
C CYS A 321 6.72 -16.09 -7.33
N GLY A 322 6.92 -17.04 -6.41
CA GLY A 322 6.88 -18.48 -6.70
C GLY A 322 8.07 -19.06 -7.48
N ALA A 323 8.98 -18.23 -8.03
CA ALA A 323 10.15 -18.71 -8.75
C ALA A 323 11.38 -17.82 -8.55
N PRO A 324 12.53 -18.37 -8.10
CA PRO A 324 13.77 -17.60 -8.10
C PRO A 324 14.10 -17.15 -9.52
N SER A 325 14.24 -15.84 -9.73
CA SER A 325 14.57 -15.30 -11.05
C SER A 325 15.97 -15.77 -11.50
N ALA A 326 16.02 -16.43 -12.65
CA ALA A 326 17.26 -16.92 -13.25
C ALA A 326 18.13 -15.73 -13.68
N GLY A 327 19.09 -15.34 -12.85
CA GLY A 327 20.04 -14.25 -13.12
C GLY A 327 20.25 -13.30 -11.94
N ALA A 328 19.32 -13.25 -10.99
CA ALA A 328 19.51 -12.53 -9.74
C ALA A 328 20.17 -13.48 -8.74
N ALA A 329 21.50 -13.41 -8.60
CA ALA A 329 22.27 -14.26 -7.69
C ALA A 329 21.91 -14.12 -6.19
N CYS A 330 20.96 -13.22 -5.86
CA CYS A 330 20.35 -12.98 -4.55
C CYS A 330 18.81 -13.23 -4.52
N ALA A 331 18.17 -13.55 -5.65
CA ALA A 331 16.71 -13.71 -5.70
C ALA A 331 16.25 -14.97 -4.95
N THR A 332 17.01 -16.06 -4.97
CA THR A 332 16.63 -17.33 -4.31
C THR A 332 16.40 -17.23 -2.80
N GLU A 333 16.81 -16.14 -2.17
CA GLU A 333 16.69 -15.90 -0.72
C GLU A 333 15.57 -14.90 -0.37
N ARG A 334 14.88 -14.36 -1.39
CA ARG A 334 13.91 -13.28 -1.26
C ARG A 334 12.65 -13.52 -2.08
N VAL A 335 12.12 -14.74 -2.11
CA VAL A 335 10.92 -15.06 -2.91
C VAL A 335 9.82 -15.63 -2.04
N CYS A 336 8.59 -15.30 -2.39
CA CYS A 336 7.38 -15.95 -1.91
C CYS A 336 7.30 -17.38 -2.43
N GLY A 337 7.25 -18.35 -1.52
CA GLY A 337 7.58 -19.74 -1.83
C GLY A 337 6.41 -20.61 -2.29
N VAL A 338 5.19 -20.34 -1.81
CA VAL A 338 4.01 -21.18 -2.07
C VAL A 338 2.77 -20.29 -2.16
N GLU A 339 2.07 -20.39 -3.29
CA GLU A 339 0.71 -19.88 -3.49
C GLU A 339 -0.25 -20.96 -3.00
N ASP A 340 -1.26 -20.59 -2.21
CA ASP A 340 -2.30 -21.49 -1.71
C ASP A 340 -1.76 -22.79 -1.06
N SER A 341 -1.04 -22.71 0.07
CA SER A 341 -0.46 -23.89 0.75
C SER A 341 -1.52 -24.94 1.10
N ALA A 342 -1.75 -25.88 0.18
CA ALA A 342 -2.53 -27.08 0.42
C ALA A 342 -1.79 -27.98 1.45
N GLY A 343 -2.02 -27.73 2.74
CA GLY A 343 -1.77 -28.71 3.79
C GLY A 343 -0.53 -28.53 4.68
N ARG A 344 -0.22 -27.32 5.14
CA ARG A 344 0.39 -27.20 6.48
C ARG A 344 -0.72 -27.10 7.51
N SER A 345 -0.90 -28.19 8.26
CA SER A 345 -1.94 -28.37 9.27
C SER A 345 -1.79 -27.38 10.44
N ARG A 346 -2.28 -26.16 10.27
CA ARG A 346 -2.75 -25.29 11.36
C ARG A 346 -4.11 -24.73 10.96
N GLY A 347 -5.16 -25.39 11.46
CA GLY A 347 -6.55 -24.90 11.53
C GLY A 347 -7.17 -24.22 10.30
N ASP A 348 -7.93 -24.98 9.50
CA ASP A 348 -9.20 -24.59 8.82
C ASP A 348 -9.38 -23.24 8.08
N ARG A 349 -8.38 -22.37 7.88
CA ARG A 349 -8.64 -20.98 7.41
C ARG A 349 -7.63 -20.39 6.42
N ILE A 350 -6.99 -21.22 5.60
CA ILE A 350 -6.37 -20.76 4.35
C ILE A 350 -7.42 -20.97 3.25
N VAL A 351 -7.90 -19.90 2.62
CA VAL A 351 -8.81 -20.01 1.46
C VAL A 351 -7.99 -20.56 0.30
N THR A 352 -7.97 -21.88 0.16
CA THR A 352 -7.28 -22.53 -0.96
C THR A 352 -7.90 -22.06 -2.28
N GLY A 353 -7.11 -21.38 -3.10
CA GLY A 353 -7.46 -20.94 -4.44
C GLY A 353 -7.74 -19.44 -4.57
N ASP A 354 -7.49 -18.63 -3.53
CA ASP A 354 -7.54 -17.18 -3.64
C ASP A 354 -6.25 -16.57 -4.21
N GLY A 355 -5.22 -17.40 -4.42
CA GLY A 355 -3.98 -17.05 -5.12
C GLY A 355 -3.09 -16.10 -4.32
N ASP A 356 -3.24 -16.03 -3.00
CA ASP A 356 -2.27 -15.34 -2.17
C ASP A 356 -1.02 -16.21 -1.90
N PHE A 357 0.04 -15.55 -1.45
CA PHE A 357 1.24 -16.23 -0.96
C PHE A 357 1.18 -16.30 0.57
N ASP A 358 1.43 -17.46 1.15
CA ASP A 358 1.38 -17.63 2.61
C ASP A 358 2.70 -17.29 3.31
N GLU A 359 3.83 -17.46 2.61
CA GLU A 359 5.16 -17.33 3.21
C GLU A 359 6.17 -16.81 2.19
N CYS A 360 6.95 -15.82 2.60
CA CYS A 360 8.04 -15.28 1.78
C CYS A 360 9.38 -15.34 2.50
N LEU A 361 10.43 -15.61 1.73
CA LEU A 361 11.79 -15.51 2.24
C LEU A 361 12.27 -14.07 2.10
N GLY A 362 13.10 -13.61 3.03
CA GLY A 362 13.76 -12.31 2.89
C GLY A 362 14.88 -12.10 3.90
N GLU A 363 16.12 -12.33 3.49
CA GLU A 363 17.28 -11.85 4.26
C GLU A 363 17.67 -10.43 3.83
N PRO A 364 17.81 -9.47 4.78
CA PRO A 364 18.31 -8.13 4.47
C PRO A 364 19.72 -8.22 3.87
N ALA A 365 20.03 -7.37 2.89
CA ALA A 365 21.39 -7.34 2.34
C ALA A 365 22.37 -6.92 3.45
N PRO A 366 23.49 -7.64 3.68
CA PRO A 366 24.44 -7.25 4.71
C PRO A 366 24.99 -5.86 4.42
N GLN A 367 24.92 -4.95 5.39
CA GLN A 367 25.42 -3.58 5.29
C GLN A 367 26.92 -3.56 4.95
N SER A 368 27.27 -2.86 3.87
CA SER A 368 28.65 -2.54 3.52
C SER A 368 28.93 -1.15 4.05
N ARG A 369 29.94 -1.01 4.91
CA ARG A 369 30.42 0.30 5.37
C ARG A 369 31.10 1.12 4.26
N SER A 370 31.29 0.57 3.05
CA SER A 370 32.23 1.14 2.08
C SER A 370 31.63 1.68 0.79
N GLY A 371 30.32 1.98 0.72
CA GLY A 371 29.69 2.57 -0.48
C GLY A 371 29.78 1.73 -1.77
N ALA A 372 30.37 0.53 -1.70
CA ALA A 372 30.56 -0.35 -2.84
C ALA A 372 29.22 -1.01 -3.20
N GLN A 373 28.85 -0.95 -4.48
CA GLN A 373 27.73 -1.70 -5.03
C GLN A 373 27.77 -3.15 -4.55
N HIS A 374 26.71 -3.57 -3.88
CA HIS A 374 26.58 -4.90 -3.33
C HIS A 374 26.48 -5.93 -4.45
N THR A 375 27.58 -6.63 -4.74
CA THR A 375 27.55 -7.83 -5.57
C THR A 375 27.15 -9.03 -4.70
N CYS A 376 26.27 -9.88 -5.23
CA CYS A 376 25.72 -11.06 -4.53
C CYS A 376 26.79 -12.04 -4.01
N GLU A 377 28.01 -11.97 -4.53
CA GLU A 377 29.14 -12.83 -4.15
C GLU A 377 29.73 -12.47 -2.76
N ALA A 378 29.60 -11.20 -2.34
CA ALA A 378 30.07 -10.73 -1.03
C ALA A 378 29.11 -11.15 0.11
N VAL A 379 27.82 -11.31 -0.19
CA VAL A 379 26.78 -11.74 0.76
C VAL A 379 26.99 -13.20 1.16
N LYS A 380 27.22 -14.08 0.18
CA LYS A 380 27.45 -15.53 0.39
C LYS A 380 28.64 -15.86 1.30
N LYS A 381 29.68 -15.01 1.33
CA LYS A 381 30.88 -15.23 2.16
C LYS A 381 30.71 -14.84 3.63
N ARG A 382 29.66 -14.08 3.98
CA ARG A 382 29.39 -13.62 5.36
C ARG A 382 28.29 -14.41 6.07
N ALA A 383 27.73 -15.44 5.42
CA ALA A 383 26.72 -16.33 5.97
C ALA A 383 27.31 -17.22 7.11
N ALA A 384 27.52 -16.59 8.27
CA ALA A 384 27.61 -17.23 9.58
C ALA A 384 26.37 -16.90 10.44
N TRP A 385 25.26 -16.51 9.80
CA TRP A 385 23.95 -16.35 10.41
C TRP A 385 23.06 -17.49 9.90
N THR A 386 22.80 -18.48 10.74
CA THR A 386 22.21 -19.78 10.38
C THR A 386 20.69 -19.84 10.50
N SER A 387 19.96 -18.79 10.12
CA SER A 387 18.51 -18.91 9.98
C SER A 387 18.01 -17.96 8.91
N ARG A 388 17.55 -18.51 7.78
CA ARG A 388 16.69 -17.81 6.83
C ARG A 388 15.55 -17.20 7.63
N ARG A 389 15.37 -15.87 7.60
CA ARG A 389 14.13 -15.27 8.11
C ARG A 389 13.04 -15.54 7.07
N SER A 390 12.06 -16.34 7.46
CA SER A 390 10.76 -16.35 6.81
C SER A 390 9.98 -15.15 7.31
N TRP A 391 9.35 -14.46 6.38
CA TRP A 391 8.30 -13.47 6.63
C TRP A 391 7.00 -14.23 6.49
N ALA A 392 6.31 -14.41 7.61
CA ALA A 392 5.11 -15.23 7.70
C ALA A 392 3.84 -14.48 7.30
N TYR A 393 3.95 -13.17 7.08
CA TYR A 393 2.82 -12.28 6.86
C TYR A 393 2.96 -11.39 5.62
N PRO A 394 3.22 -11.99 4.43
CA PRO A 394 3.13 -11.24 3.20
C PRO A 394 1.67 -10.90 2.86
N LEU A 395 1.46 -9.78 2.17
CA LEU A 395 0.16 -9.43 1.60
C LEU A 395 0.25 -9.39 0.09
N THR A 396 -0.66 -10.10 -0.55
CA THR A 396 -0.75 -10.21 -2.01
C THR A 396 -1.83 -9.26 -2.52
N VAL A 397 -1.48 -8.47 -3.52
CA VAL A 397 -2.40 -7.48 -4.10
C VAL A 397 -3.00 -8.02 -5.39
N PHE A 398 -4.29 -7.81 -5.56
CA PHE A 398 -5.02 -8.07 -6.79
C PHE A 398 -5.68 -6.78 -7.30
N LEU A 399 -5.73 -6.67 -8.63
CA LEU A 399 -6.21 -5.50 -9.35
C LEU A 399 -7.42 -5.86 -10.22
N SER A 400 -8.33 -4.90 -10.36
CA SER A 400 -9.41 -4.98 -11.35
C SER A 400 -8.94 -4.53 -12.74
N ASP A 401 -8.06 -3.53 -12.79
CA ASP A 401 -7.37 -3.06 -14.00
C ASP A 401 -5.84 -3.06 -13.80
N PRO A 402 -5.09 -3.97 -14.45
CA PRO A 402 -3.64 -4.07 -14.30
C PRO A 402 -2.89 -2.85 -14.85
N CYS A 403 -3.54 -2.01 -15.67
CA CYS A 403 -2.93 -0.83 -16.25
C CYS A 403 -3.16 0.45 -15.44
N ALA A 404 -3.98 0.41 -14.38
CA ALA A 404 -4.40 1.61 -13.66
C ALA A 404 -3.27 2.25 -12.82
N ILE A 405 -2.23 1.49 -12.52
CA ILE A 405 -1.15 1.87 -11.59
C ILE A 405 0.24 1.92 -12.23
N VAL A 406 0.30 1.92 -13.56
CA VAL A 406 1.54 2.11 -14.34
C VAL A 406 1.44 3.31 -15.26
N ARG A 407 2.56 4.03 -15.43
CA ARG A 407 2.63 5.12 -16.43
C ARG A 407 2.77 4.53 -17.84
N ASN A 408 3.61 3.52 -17.97
CA ASN A 408 3.83 2.86 -19.24
C ASN A 408 2.84 1.71 -19.40
N ARG A 409 1.75 1.94 -20.14
CA ARG A 409 0.76 0.89 -20.44
C ARG A 409 1.34 -0.30 -21.20
N GLU A 410 2.53 -0.21 -21.80
CA GLU A 410 3.21 -1.39 -22.38
C GLU A 410 3.46 -2.47 -21.32
N LEU A 411 3.74 -2.08 -20.07
CA LEU A 411 4.07 -2.99 -18.97
C LEU A 411 2.91 -3.93 -18.61
N CYS A 412 1.66 -3.51 -18.87
CA CYS A 412 0.44 -4.28 -18.58
C CYS A 412 -0.20 -4.92 -19.82
N ARG A 413 0.33 -4.71 -21.05
CA ARG A 413 -0.30 -5.17 -22.30
C ARG A 413 -0.43 -6.68 -22.48
N VAL A 414 0.44 -7.47 -21.86
CA VAL A 414 0.38 -8.93 -21.98
C VAL A 414 -0.78 -9.51 -21.17
N LEU A 415 -1.18 -8.84 -20.09
CA LEU A 415 -2.35 -9.19 -19.28
C LEU A 415 -3.66 -8.84 -20.01
N GLU A 416 -3.74 -7.66 -20.65
CA GLU A 416 -4.92 -7.26 -21.44
C GLU A 416 -5.31 -8.32 -22.50
N LYS A 417 -4.33 -9.01 -23.10
CA LYS A 417 -4.59 -10.06 -24.11
C LYS A 417 -5.08 -11.40 -23.53
N ARG A 418 -4.84 -11.65 -22.24
CA ARG A 418 -5.35 -12.82 -21.52
C ARG A 418 -6.71 -12.56 -20.88
N ALA A 419 -7.12 -11.30 -20.77
CA ALA A 419 -8.43 -10.92 -20.25
C ALA A 419 -9.52 -11.54 -21.15
N PRO A 420 -10.43 -12.38 -20.62
CA PRO A 420 -11.59 -12.78 -21.39
C PRO A 420 -12.41 -11.52 -21.74
N GLU A 421 -12.76 -11.34 -23.01
CA GLU A 421 -13.63 -10.22 -23.41
C GLU A 421 -14.91 -10.27 -22.56
N PRO A 422 -15.33 -9.14 -21.95
CA PRO A 422 -16.57 -9.09 -21.20
C PRO A 422 -17.73 -9.40 -22.17
N GLY A 423 -18.32 -10.59 -22.03
CA GLY A 423 -19.40 -11.08 -22.89
C GLY A 423 -19.03 -12.24 -23.84
N ALA A 424 -17.82 -12.80 -23.79
CA ALA A 424 -17.45 -13.98 -24.61
C ALA A 424 -17.98 -15.32 -24.07
N GLY A 425 -18.68 -15.32 -22.92
CA GLY A 425 -19.37 -16.48 -22.40
C GLY A 425 -20.75 -16.65 -23.02
N ASP A 426 -20.84 -17.04 -24.29
CA ASP A 426 -21.97 -17.81 -24.88
C ASP A 426 -21.79 -18.07 -26.40
N LYS A 427 -20.67 -18.69 -26.80
CA LYS A 427 -20.54 -19.21 -28.19
C LYS A 427 -20.14 -20.67 -28.29
N ARG A 428 -19.60 -21.27 -27.23
CA ARG A 428 -19.21 -22.70 -27.26
C ARG A 428 -20.36 -23.67 -26.98
N GLU A 429 -21.52 -23.17 -26.54
CA GLU A 429 -22.69 -24.02 -26.27
C GLU A 429 -23.64 -24.16 -27.47
N ARG A 430 -23.60 -23.24 -28.44
CA ARG A 430 -24.41 -23.32 -29.68
C ARG A 430 -23.86 -24.23 -30.78
N GLU A 431 -22.63 -24.72 -30.66
CA GLU A 431 -22.08 -25.73 -31.59
C GLU A 431 -22.28 -27.18 -31.11
N ARG A 432 -22.82 -27.39 -29.89
CA ARG A 432 -23.04 -28.72 -29.34
C ARG A 432 -24.47 -29.26 -29.54
N ASP A 433 -25.46 -28.39 -29.72
CA ASP A 433 -26.82 -28.80 -30.09
C ASP A 433 -27.01 -28.72 -31.61
N GLY A 434 -26.67 -29.83 -32.26
CA GLY A 434 -26.92 -30.06 -33.68
C GLY A 434 -28.40 -30.16 -34.01
N THR A 435 -29.07 -29.00 -34.13
CA THR A 435 -30.34 -28.90 -34.85
C THR A 435 -30.26 -27.78 -35.87
N GLN A 436 -30.13 -28.17 -37.13
CA GLN A 436 -30.52 -27.36 -38.28
C GLN A 436 -31.72 -28.02 -38.99
N PRO A 437 -32.57 -27.21 -39.64
CA PRO A 437 -33.95 -27.51 -39.99
C PRO A 437 -34.15 -28.54 -41.12
#